data_AF-A0A4P9WQ42-F1
#
_entry.id   AF-A0A4P9WQ42-F1
#
_cell.length_a   1.000
_cell.length_b   1.000
_cell.length_c   1.000
_cell.angle_alpha   90.00
_cell.angle_beta   90.00
_cell.angle_gamma   90.00
#
_symmetry.space_group_name_H-M   'P 1'
#
loop_
_entity.id
_entity.type
_entity.pdbx_description
1 polymer ?
#
loop_
_entity_poly.entity_id
_entity_poly.type
_entity_poly.pdbx_seq_one_letter_code
_entity_poly.pdbx_strand_id
1 'polypeptide(L)'
;LMVSEKIEIARQLSRLGVDICEAGFPAASVGDFESVQRVAREVGPLTEGRASGEPMTIVGLARSVPADIQRAYDAVKDAPKHRIHVFLATSDIHLEYKLRISREECVKRAVAAVTFAK
;
A
#
# COMPACT_ATOMS: atom_id res chain seq x y z
N LEU A 1 -10.04 -4.94 12.42
CA LEU A 1 -8.97 -5.85 12.88
C LEU A 1 -8.02 -5.06 13.75
N MET A 2 -7.75 -5.56 14.95
CA MET A 2 -6.66 -5.09 15.79
C MET A 2 -5.32 -5.37 15.11
N VAL A 3 -4.26 -4.66 15.52
CA VAL A 3 -2.94 -4.81 14.89
C VAL A 3 -2.38 -6.23 15.04
N SER A 4 -2.62 -6.87 16.17
CA SER A 4 -2.23 -8.27 16.42
C SER A 4 -2.88 -9.24 15.42
N GLU A 5 -4.18 -9.08 15.14
CA GLU A 5 -4.91 -9.90 14.17
C GLU A 5 -4.38 -9.70 12.75
N LYS A 6 -4.08 -8.45 12.36
CA LYS A 6 -3.48 -8.15 11.05
C LYS A 6 -2.11 -8.81 10.88
N ILE A 7 -1.27 -8.80 11.91
CA ILE A 7 0.04 -9.47 11.88
C ILE A 7 -0.12 -10.97 11.75
N GLU A 8 -1.03 -11.58 12.51
CA GLU A 8 -1.27 -13.02 12.44
C GLU A 8 -1.75 -13.44 11.04
N ILE A 9 -2.72 -12.72 10.48
CA ILE A 9 -3.19 -12.96 9.10
C ILE A 9 -2.03 -12.80 8.10
N ALA A 10 -1.22 -11.74 8.22
CA ALA A 10 -0.09 -11.51 7.32
C ALA A 10 0.98 -12.63 7.42
N ARG A 11 1.21 -13.20 8.61
CA ARG A 11 2.09 -14.36 8.79
C ARG A 11 1.55 -15.59 8.06
N GLN A 12 0.25 -15.85 8.17
CA GLN A 12 -0.37 -16.98 7.45
C GLN A 12 -0.34 -16.78 5.93
N LEU A 13 -0.58 -15.55 5.44
CA LEU A 13 -0.44 -15.22 4.02
C LEU A 13 1.00 -15.42 3.52
N SER A 14 1.99 -15.02 4.34
CA SER A 14 3.40 -15.24 4.03
C SER A 14 3.69 -16.73 3.89
N ARG A 15 3.30 -17.56 4.86
CA ARG A 15 3.49 -19.02 4.84
C ARG A 15 2.75 -19.72 3.71
N LEU A 16 1.57 -19.23 3.32
CA LEU A 16 0.80 -19.71 2.17
C LEU A 16 1.54 -19.47 0.83
N GLY A 17 2.55 -18.58 0.83
CA GLY A 17 3.32 -18.26 -0.37
C GLY A 17 2.72 -17.12 -1.20
N VAL A 18 1.85 -16.29 -0.62
CA VAL A 18 1.28 -15.12 -1.32
C VAL A 18 2.40 -14.15 -1.71
N ASP A 19 2.41 -13.66 -2.96
CA ASP A 19 3.47 -12.76 -3.43
C ASP A 19 3.35 -11.33 -2.88
N ILE A 20 2.12 -10.85 -2.72
CA ILE A 20 1.80 -9.45 -2.42
C ILE A 20 0.73 -9.40 -1.32
N CYS A 21 1.02 -8.68 -0.24
CA CYS A 21 0.07 -8.39 0.82
C CYS A 21 -0.16 -6.88 0.94
N GLU A 22 -1.36 -6.42 0.57
CA GLU A 22 -1.82 -5.08 0.89
C GLU A 22 -2.20 -4.99 2.36
N ALA A 23 -1.32 -4.40 3.17
CA ALA A 23 -1.43 -4.40 4.62
C ALA A 23 -2.39 -3.31 5.14
N GLY A 24 -2.78 -2.35 4.29
CA GLY A 24 -3.77 -1.33 4.60
C GLY A 24 -3.54 0.00 3.89
N PHE A 25 -4.15 1.06 4.44
CA PHE A 25 -4.07 2.43 3.92
C PHE A 25 -3.43 3.38 4.96
N PRO A 26 -2.10 3.60 4.90
CA PRO A 26 -1.36 4.33 5.93
C PRO A 26 -1.79 5.78 6.18
N ALA A 27 -2.37 6.46 5.20
CA ALA A 27 -2.83 7.84 5.35
C ALA A 27 -4.24 7.97 5.96
N ALA A 28 -4.94 6.85 6.18
CA ALA A 28 -6.28 6.86 6.75
C ALA A 28 -6.28 7.27 8.23
N SER A 29 -5.29 6.82 9.01
CA SER A 29 -5.15 7.14 10.42
C SER A 29 -3.73 6.87 10.93
N VAL A 30 -3.39 7.37 12.12
CA VAL A 30 -2.12 7.02 12.80
C VAL A 30 -2.06 5.52 13.08
N GLY A 31 -3.18 4.92 13.52
CA GLY A 31 -3.25 3.48 13.77
C GLY A 31 -3.08 2.62 12.53
N ASP A 32 -3.58 3.05 11.37
CA ASP A 32 -3.35 2.34 10.10
C ASP A 32 -1.89 2.42 9.65
N PHE A 33 -1.25 3.58 9.81
CA PHE A 33 0.17 3.72 9.56
C PHE A 33 1.00 2.78 10.42
N GLU A 34 0.79 2.81 11.75
CA GLU A 34 1.51 1.97 12.70
C GLU A 34 1.26 0.49 12.42
N SER A 35 0.03 0.12 12.08
CA SER A 35 -0.33 -1.24 11.71
C SER A 35 0.43 -1.73 10.48
N VAL A 36 0.48 -0.92 9.40
CA VAL A 36 1.20 -1.28 8.17
C VAL A 36 2.70 -1.36 8.43
N GLN A 37 3.25 -0.41 9.20
CA GLN A 37 4.66 -0.42 9.56
C GLN A 37 5.06 -1.65 10.38
N ARG A 38 4.21 -2.09 11.30
CA ARG A 38 4.45 -3.32 12.04
C ARG A 38 4.42 -4.55 11.14
N VAL A 39 3.48 -4.65 10.21
CA VAL A 39 3.47 -5.74 9.22
C VAL A 39 4.75 -5.70 8.36
N ALA A 40 5.17 -4.52 7.90
CA ALA A 40 6.38 -4.34 7.12
C ALA A 40 7.64 -4.83 7.86
N ARG A 41 7.78 -4.48 9.15
CA ARG A 41 8.93 -4.87 9.99
C ARG A 41 8.90 -6.33 10.44
N GLU A 42 7.74 -6.82 10.88
CA GLU A 42 7.62 -8.11 11.56
C GLU A 42 7.38 -9.28 10.60
N VAL A 43 6.72 -9.03 9.46
CA VAL A 43 6.31 -10.05 8.48
C VAL A 43 7.05 -9.90 7.16
N GLY A 44 7.33 -8.66 6.74
CA GLY A 44 8.03 -8.36 5.49
C GLY A 44 9.34 -9.13 5.27
N PRO A 45 10.18 -9.40 6.30
CA PRO A 45 11.41 -10.18 6.15
C PRO A 45 11.24 -11.70 6.11
N LEU A 46 10.04 -12.23 6.39
CA LEU A 46 9.85 -13.67 6.55
C LEU A 46 9.93 -14.40 5.22
N THR A 47 10.69 -15.50 5.22
CA THR A 47 10.81 -16.44 4.09
C THR A 47 10.45 -17.88 4.48
N GLU A 48 10.25 -18.16 5.77
CA GLU A 48 9.94 -19.49 6.27
C GLU A 48 8.64 -20.04 5.68
N GLY A 49 8.69 -21.28 5.18
CA GLY A 49 7.55 -21.95 4.55
C GLY A 49 7.24 -21.49 3.12
N ARG A 50 7.98 -20.49 2.58
CA ARG A 50 7.78 -20.00 1.21
C ARG A 50 8.62 -20.77 0.22
N ALA A 51 7.98 -21.43 -0.73
CA ALA A 51 8.65 -22.20 -1.78
C ALA A 51 9.59 -21.34 -2.67
N SER A 52 9.30 -20.05 -2.82
CA SER A 52 10.12 -19.12 -3.60
C SER A 52 11.44 -18.74 -2.92
N GLY A 53 11.57 -18.96 -1.60
CA GLY A 53 12.70 -18.46 -0.80
C GLY A 53 12.74 -16.93 -0.66
N GLU A 54 11.77 -16.23 -1.22
CA GLU A 54 11.73 -14.77 -1.33
C GLU A 54 10.72 -14.15 -0.35
N PRO A 55 10.99 -12.98 0.24
CA PRO A 55 10.03 -12.33 1.12
C PRO A 55 8.75 -11.90 0.39
N MET A 56 7.63 -11.82 1.13
CA MET A 56 6.37 -11.29 0.63
C MET A 56 6.46 -9.77 0.43
N THR A 57 5.92 -9.24 -0.68
CA THR A 57 5.89 -7.80 -0.92
C THR A 57 4.81 -7.14 -0.05
N ILE A 58 5.20 -6.20 0.80
CA ILE A 58 4.27 -5.45 1.65
C ILE A 58 3.81 -4.17 0.93
N VAL A 59 2.49 -3.97 0.86
CA VAL A 59 1.89 -2.87 0.09
C VAL A 59 1.10 -1.93 0.99
N GLY A 60 1.31 -0.64 0.80
CA GLY A 60 0.49 0.43 1.36
C GLY A 60 -0.32 1.12 0.26
N LEU A 61 -1.63 1.23 0.46
CA LEU A 61 -2.52 1.98 -0.42
C LEU A 61 -2.30 3.49 -0.23
N ALA A 62 -2.37 4.26 -1.30
CA ALA A 62 -2.25 5.72 -1.27
C ALA A 62 -3.20 6.39 -2.28
N ARG A 63 -3.83 7.49 -1.88
CA ARG A 63 -4.46 8.41 -2.85
C ARG A 63 -3.37 9.00 -3.75
N SER A 64 -3.75 9.45 -4.95
CA SER A 64 -2.86 10.14 -5.90
C SER A 64 -2.50 11.57 -5.46
N VAL A 65 -1.96 11.73 -4.25
CA VAL A 65 -1.44 12.99 -3.69
C VAL A 65 -0.09 12.74 -2.99
N PRO A 66 0.90 13.65 -3.10
CA PRO A 66 2.25 13.41 -2.59
C PRO A 66 2.33 13.03 -1.11
N ALA A 67 1.51 13.66 -0.26
CA ALA A 67 1.50 13.39 1.18
C ALA A 67 1.09 11.96 1.53
N ASP A 68 0.09 11.41 0.83
CA ASP A 68 -0.35 10.03 1.03
C ASP A 68 0.68 9.02 0.52
N ILE A 69 1.32 9.31 -0.61
CA ILE A 69 2.35 8.46 -1.20
C ILE A 69 3.56 8.40 -0.26
N GLN A 70 4.01 9.55 0.24
CA GLN A 70 5.09 9.63 1.22
C GLN A 70 4.72 8.86 2.49
N ARG A 71 3.50 9.03 2.99
CA ARG A 71 3.01 8.32 4.18
C ARG A 71 2.96 6.81 3.96
N ALA A 72 2.60 6.36 2.75
CA ALA A 72 2.61 4.95 2.39
C ALA A 72 4.05 4.41 2.33
N TYR A 73 4.98 5.12 1.68
CA TYR A 73 6.40 4.78 1.66
C TYR A 73 6.96 4.64 3.07
N ASP A 74 6.75 5.62 3.94
CA ASP A 74 7.25 5.60 5.31
C ASP A 74 6.72 4.44 6.15
N ALA A 75 5.55 3.91 5.79
CA ALA A 75 4.97 2.74 6.44
C ALA A 75 5.59 1.43 5.93
N VAL A 76 5.91 1.33 4.63
CA VAL A 76 6.35 0.06 4.03
C VAL A 76 7.86 -0.07 3.84
N LYS A 77 8.62 1.03 3.89
CA LYS A 77 10.06 1.09 3.54
C LYS A 77 10.96 0.13 4.33
N ASP A 78 10.53 -0.29 5.53
CA ASP A 78 11.29 -1.20 6.38
C ASP A 78 11.16 -2.67 5.93
N ALA A 79 10.22 -2.99 5.02
CA ALA A 79 10.14 -4.32 4.41
C ALA A 79 11.16 -4.46 3.27
N PRO A 80 11.91 -5.59 3.18
CA PRO A 80 12.88 -5.83 2.10
C PRO A 80 12.26 -5.74 0.70
N LYS A 81 10.99 -6.14 0.57
CA LYS A 81 10.19 -5.98 -0.63
C LYS A 81 8.94 -5.19 -0.27
N HIS A 82 8.81 -4.01 -0.86
CA HIS A 82 7.66 -3.13 -0.63
C HIS A 82 7.14 -2.53 -1.94
N ARG A 83 5.90 -2.08 -1.91
CA ARG A 83 5.24 -1.42 -3.04
C ARG A 83 4.24 -0.39 -2.53
N ILE A 84 4.02 0.66 -3.32
CA ILE A 84 2.96 1.64 -3.10
C ILE A 84 1.87 1.39 -4.14
N HIS A 85 0.63 1.15 -3.69
CA HIS A 85 -0.52 1.07 -4.56
C HIS A 85 -1.20 2.43 -4.60
N VAL A 86 -0.98 3.17 -5.69
CA VAL A 86 -1.58 4.48 -5.90
C VAL A 86 -2.91 4.33 -6.66
N PHE A 87 -3.96 5.04 -6.24
CA PHE A 87 -5.25 5.04 -6.93
C PHE A 87 -5.82 6.46 -7.18
N LEU A 88 -6.65 6.57 -8.21
CA LEU A 88 -7.46 7.75 -8.56
C LEU A 88 -8.76 7.27 -9.20
N ALA A 89 -9.90 7.88 -8.85
CA ALA A 89 -11.19 7.53 -9.47
C ALA A 89 -11.27 8.07 -10.91
N THR A 90 -11.77 7.25 -11.84
CA THR A 90 -11.69 7.52 -13.29
C THR A 90 -13.03 7.51 -14.04
N SER A 91 -14.14 7.14 -13.39
CA SER A 91 -15.47 7.19 -14.03
C SER A 91 -15.96 8.62 -14.19
N ASP A 92 -16.73 8.92 -15.24
CA ASP A 92 -17.22 10.28 -15.51
C ASP A 92 -17.95 10.89 -14.31
N ILE A 93 -18.81 10.09 -13.65
CA ILE A 93 -19.52 10.51 -12.44
C ILE A 93 -18.56 10.94 -11.32
N HIS A 94 -17.45 10.21 -11.11
CA HIS A 94 -16.47 10.59 -10.11
C HIS A 94 -15.69 11.85 -10.51
N LEU A 95 -15.33 11.98 -11.79
CA LEU A 95 -14.59 13.12 -12.30
C LEU A 95 -15.41 14.41 -12.23
N GLU A 96 -16.69 14.35 -12.63
CA GLU A 96 -17.59 15.50 -12.69
C GLU A 96 -18.07 15.90 -11.29
N TYR A 97 -18.65 14.96 -10.54
CA TYR A 97 -19.38 15.30 -9.31
C TYR A 97 -18.53 15.27 -8.05
N LYS A 98 -17.49 14.42 -7.99
CA LYS A 98 -16.66 14.26 -6.78
C LYS A 98 -15.35 15.02 -6.85
N LEU A 99 -14.58 14.81 -7.92
CA LEU A 99 -13.25 15.38 -8.07
C LEU A 99 -13.26 16.75 -8.74
N ARG A 100 -14.29 17.04 -9.54
CA ARG A 100 -14.46 18.27 -10.33
C ARG A 100 -13.23 18.55 -11.22
N ILE A 101 -12.77 17.53 -11.93
CA ILE A 101 -11.61 17.61 -12.84
C ILE A 101 -11.95 17.07 -14.22
N SER A 102 -11.22 17.51 -15.24
CA SER A 102 -11.29 16.95 -16.59
C SER A 102 -10.58 15.58 -16.66
N ARG A 103 -10.86 14.82 -17.72
CA ARG A 103 -10.14 13.56 -18.02
C ARG A 103 -8.64 13.79 -18.24
N GLU A 104 -8.27 14.88 -18.88
CA GLU A 104 -6.87 15.24 -19.11
C GLU A 104 -6.14 15.52 -17.78
N GLU A 105 -6.78 16.28 -16.89
CA GLU A 105 -6.26 16.54 -15.55
C GLU A 105 -6.16 15.25 -14.72
N CYS A 106 -7.14 14.34 -14.83
CA CYS A 106 -7.08 13.03 -14.20
C CYS A 106 -5.83 12.24 -14.63
N VAL A 107 -5.52 12.21 -15.93
CA VAL A 107 -4.32 11.53 -16.46
C VAL A 107 -3.04 12.21 -15.93
N LYS A 108 -2.98 13.55 -15.97
CA LYS A 108 -1.82 14.31 -15.46
C LYS A 108 -1.55 13.99 -13.99
N ARG A 109 -2.60 13.96 -13.16
CA ARG A 109 -2.49 13.59 -11.73
C ARG A 109 -2.01 12.16 -11.53
N ALA A 110 -2.56 11.21 -12.29
CA ALA A 110 -2.13 9.80 -12.19
C ALA A 110 -0.65 9.65 -12.55
N VAL A 111 -0.19 10.28 -13.64
CA VAL A 111 1.22 10.25 -14.07
C VAL A 111 2.13 10.89 -13.02
N ALA A 112 1.76 12.06 -12.50
CA ALA A 112 2.54 12.74 -11.47
C ALA A 112 2.66 11.91 -10.19
N ALA A 113 1.56 11.29 -9.75
CA ALA A 113 1.51 10.44 -8.57
C ALA A 113 2.38 9.19 -8.72
N VAL A 114 2.28 8.48 -9.86
CA VAL A 114 3.13 7.30 -10.14
C VAL A 114 4.60 7.71 -10.26
N THR A 115 4.90 8.87 -10.85
CA THR A 115 6.28 9.36 -10.96
C THR A 115 6.88 9.68 -9.59
N PHE A 116 6.09 10.25 -8.69
CA PHE A 116 6.52 10.53 -7.31
C PHE A 116 6.70 9.25 -6.47
N ALA A 117 5.97 8.18 -6.79
CA ALA A 117 6.02 6.91 -6.06
C ALA A 117 7.15 5.95 -6.49
N LYS A 118 7.91 6.30 -7.54
CA LYS A 118 9.07 5.54 -8.03
C LYS A 118 10.31 5.83 -7.20
#